data_AF-A0A0J8TWZ8-F1
#
_entry.id   AF-A0A0J8TWZ8-F1
#
_cell.length_a   1.000
_cell.length_b   1.000
_cell.length_c   1.000
_cell.angle_alpha   90.00
_cell.angle_beta   90.00
_cell.angle_gamma   90.00
#
_symmetry.space_group_name_H-M   'P 1'
#
loop_
_entity.id
_entity.type
_entity.pdbx_description
1 polymer ?
#
loop_
_entity_poly.entity_id
_entity_poly.type
_entity_poly.pdbx_seq_one_letter_code
_entity_poly.pdbx_strand_id
1 'polypeptide(L)'
;MDWKMVAAGGVIALVAGSLVHTGLQHRFVEMRRRYVDVLRAIRAPMLPIALVAVAMVIAVSGLLMQVPILRWGWWQAIGGSGNVVVGQSEYPGIGWRIAAFAIPLAVVLLLPALALFEENSYRRGSESETWAERLRRQLMFGLMHLAAGIPIAIGLALTVAGLMFMWAYLREFNRLGAPEPPSLVLAHTAAGAQGYLTSDREARDARRQAQDVAVNHAAALHTVYNALLLIPFVAVLAVSVL
;
A
#
# COMPACT_ATOMS: atom_id res chain seq x y z
N MET A 1 -11.39 -5.75 34.79
CA MET A 1 -11.17 -5.84 33.33
C MET A 1 -9.74 -5.42 33.07
N ASP A 2 -8.92 -6.28 32.48
CA ASP A 2 -7.52 -5.96 32.17
C ASP A 2 -7.47 -4.79 31.18
N TRP A 3 -6.75 -3.72 31.50
CA TRP A 3 -6.65 -2.52 30.65
C TRP A 3 -6.07 -2.85 29.27
N LYS A 4 -5.21 -3.88 29.16
CA LYS A 4 -4.65 -4.32 27.88
C LYS A 4 -5.74 -4.89 26.97
N MET A 5 -6.66 -5.66 27.53
CA MET A 5 -7.81 -6.20 26.81
C MET A 5 -8.73 -5.08 26.31
N VAL A 6 -8.95 -4.04 27.13
CA VAL A 6 -9.73 -2.85 26.73
C VAL A 6 -9.04 -2.11 25.59
N ALA A 7 -7.73 -1.88 25.71
CA ALA A 7 -6.95 -1.20 24.68
C ALA A 7 -6.94 -1.98 23.36
N ALA A 8 -6.71 -3.29 23.41
CA ALA A 8 -6.75 -4.16 22.24
C ALA A 8 -8.14 -4.16 21.59
N GLY A 9 -9.21 -4.20 22.39
CA GLY A 9 -10.58 -4.13 21.90
C GLY A 9 -10.87 -2.81 21.19
N GLY A 10 -10.42 -1.69 21.76
CA GLY A 10 -10.54 -0.36 21.15
C GLY A 10 -9.81 -0.25 19.82
N VAL A 11 -8.59 -0.78 19.74
CA VAL A 11 -7.79 -0.83 18.51
C VAL A 11 -8.45 -1.69 17.43
N ILE A 12 -8.94 -2.88 17.79
CA ILE A 12 -9.66 -3.77 16.86
C ILE A 12 -10.94 -3.11 16.36
N ALA A 13 -11.70 -2.44 17.23
CA ALA A 13 -12.89 -1.69 16.85
C ALA A 13 -12.57 -0.54 15.89
N LEU A 14 -11.46 0.18 16.12
CA LEU A 14 -10.99 1.24 15.23
C LEU A 14 -10.64 0.69 13.84
N VAL A 15 -9.89 -0.40 13.77
CA VAL A 15 -9.51 -1.04 12.51
C VAL A 15 -10.74 -1.55 11.78
N ALA A 16 -11.64 -2.27 12.46
CA ALA A 16 -12.89 -2.74 11.88
C ALA A 16 -13.76 -1.58 11.36
N GLY A 17 -13.89 -0.50 12.15
CA GLY A 17 -14.60 0.72 11.74
C GLY A 17 -13.98 1.38 10.51
N SER A 18 -12.65 1.45 10.42
CA SER A 18 -11.95 1.96 9.24
C SER A 18 -12.19 1.09 8.01
N LEU A 19 -12.18 -0.23 8.14
CA LEU A 19 -12.45 -1.15 7.03
C LEU A 19 -13.90 -1.06 6.55
N VAL A 20 -14.85 -0.96 7.48
CA VAL A 20 -16.26 -0.70 7.15
C VAL A 20 -16.41 0.63 6.43
N HIS A 21 -15.76 1.69 6.92
CA HIS A 21 -15.78 3.00 6.27
C HIS A 21 -15.25 2.92 4.83
N THR A 22 -14.08 2.29 4.60
CA THR A 22 -13.52 2.05 3.26
C THR A 22 -14.46 1.22 2.40
N GLY A 23 -15.05 0.16 2.94
CA GLY A 23 -16.06 -0.65 2.27
C GLY A 23 -17.27 0.17 1.82
N LEU A 24 -17.78 1.05 2.69
CA LEU A 24 -18.91 1.94 2.38
C LEU A 24 -18.55 2.96 1.30
N GLN A 25 -17.29 3.38 1.16
CA GLN A 25 -16.89 4.27 0.07
C GLN A 25 -17.09 3.63 -1.32
N HIS A 26 -17.15 2.30 -1.43
CA HIS A 26 -17.51 1.62 -2.69
C HIS A 26 -18.96 1.85 -3.12
N ARG A 27 -19.80 2.53 -2.32
CA ARG A 27 -21.11 3.02 -2.78
C ARG A 27 -20.98 4.13 -3.84
N PHE A 28 -19.84 4.82 -3.91
CA PHE A 28 -19.58 5.86 -4.90
C PHE A 28 -19.05 5.27 -6.21
N VAL A 29 -19.57 5.77 -7.34
CA VAL A 29 -19.21 5.29 -8.69
C VAL A 29 -17.72 5.45 -8.96
N GLU A 30 -17.13 6.56 -8.52
CA GLU A 30 -15.72 6.85 -8.72
C GLU A 30 -14.80 5.82 -8.05
N MET A 31 -15.09 5.47 -6.79
CA MET A 31 -14.30 4.47 -6.06
C MET A 31 -14.40 3.08 -6.67
N ARG A 32 -15.58 2.69 -7.17
CA ARG A 32 -15.75 1.41 -7.89
C ARG A 32 -14.96 1.39 -9.20
N ARG A 33 -14.94 2.50 -9.95
CA ARG A 33 -14.15 2.60 -11.19
C ARG A 33 -12.67 2.44 -10.89
N ARG A 34 -12.14 3.21 -9.93
CA ARG A 34 -10.73 3.12 -9.50
C ARG A 34 -10.35 1.71 -9.05
N TYR A 35 -11.20 1.05 -8.25
CA TYR A 35 -11.00 -0.33 -7.84
C TYR A 35 -10.92 -1.30 -9.03
N VAL A 36 -11.86 -1.19 -9.97
CA VAL A 36 -11.88 -2.00 -11.19
C VAL A 36 -10.68 -1.70 -12.09
N ASP A 37 -10.22 -0.45 -12.15
CA ASP A 37 -9.05 -0.05 -12.93
C ASP A 37 -7.77 -0.71 -12.40
N VAL A 38 -7.60 -0.80 -11.07
CA VAL A 38 -6.50 -1.56 -10.45
C VAL A 38 -6.58 -3.05 -10.80
N LEU A 39 -7.77 -3.65 -10.67
CA LEU A 39 -7.95 -5.07 -11.03
C LEU A 39 -7.65 -5.33 -12.52
N ARG A 40 -8.08 -4.45 -13.42
CA ARG A 40 -7.80 -4.53 -14.86
C ARG A 40 -6.33 -4.29 -15.19
N ALA A 41 -5.61 -3.58 -14.33
CA ALA A 41 -4.17 -3.35 -14.48
C ALA A 41 -3.33 -4.56 -14.05
N ILE A 42 -3.90 -5.57 -13.38
CA ILE A 42 -3.19 -6.81 -13.03
C ILE A 42 -2.82 -7.57 -14.31
N ARG A 43 -1.55 -7.99 -14.39
CA ARG A 43 -1.01 -8.76 -15.52
C ARG A 43 -0.23 -9.97 -15.03
N ALA A 44 -0.23 -11.05 -15.78
CA ALA A 44 0.48 -12.29 -15.44
C ALA A 44 1.98 -12.08 -15.05
N PRO A 45 2.75 -11.20 -15.71
CA PRO A 45 4.15 -10.95 -15.32
C PRO A 45 4.34 -10.35 -13.93
N MET A 46 3.29 -9.81 -13.30
CA MET A 46 3.36 -9.28 -11.93
C MET A 46 3.54 -10.37 -10.90
N LEU A 47 3.04 -11.60 -11.16
CA LEU A 47 3.14 -12.71 -10.22
C LEU A 47 4.60 -13.07 -9.88
N PRO A 48 5.50 -13.36 -10.84
CA PRO A 48 6.90 -13.65 -10.51
C PRO A 48 7.60 -12.45 -9.85
N ILE A 49 7.28 -11.21 -10.23
CA ILE A 49 7.83 -10.01 -9.59
C ILE A 49 7.39 -9.94 -8.11
N ALA A 50 6.11 -10.19 -7.84
CA ALA A 50 5.56 -10.21 -6.50
C ALA A 50 6.15 -11.34 -5.64
N LEU A 51 6.38 -12.53 -6.21
CA LEU A 51 7.05 -13.64 -5.52
C LEU A 51 8.49 -13.27 -5.13
N VAL A 52 9.24 -12.61 -6.01
CA VAL A 52 10.59 -12.11 -5.70
C VAL A 52 10.52 -11.06 -4.59
N ALA A 53 9.55 -10.14 -4.65
CA ALA A 53 9.34 -9.14 -3.59
C ALA A 53 9.07 -9.80 -2.23
N VAL A 54 8.15 -10.78 -2.18
CA VAL A 54 7.83 -11.54 -0.96
C VAL A 54 9.09 -12.24 -0.44
N ALA A 55 9.84 -12.93 -1.30
CA ALA A 55 11.05 -13.64 -0.92
C ALA A 55 12.11 -12.69 -0.33
N MET A 56 12.32 -11.51 -0.94
CA MET A 56 13.26 -10.52 -0.43
C MET A 56 12.82 -9.93 0.91
N VAL A 57 11.53 -9.60 1.06
CA VAL A 57 11.00 -9.09 2.34
C VAL A 57 11.16 -10.14 3.44
N ILE A 58 10.86 -11.41 3.16
CA ILE A 58 11.07 -12.52 4.12
C ILE A 58 12.55 -12.64 4.48
N ALA A 59 13.45 -12.63 3.50
CA ALA A 59 14.88 -12.76 3.74
C ALA A 59 15.44 -11.61 4.59
N VAL A 60 15.14 -10.36 4.22
CA VAL A 60 15.59 -9.17 4.95
C VAL A 60 14.99 -9.12 6.34
N SER A 61 13.70 -9.42 6.47
CA SER A 61 13.03 -9.53 7.78
C SER A 61 13.71 -10.59 8.65
N GLY A 62 14.00 -11.78 8.11
CA GLY A 62 14.68 -12.86 8.84
C GLY A 62 16.06 -12.46 9.38
N LEU A 63 16.83 -11.68 8.60
CA LEU A 63 18.11 -11.13 9.05
C LEU A 63 17.92 -10.07 10.14
N LEU A 64 17.03 -9.11 9.93
CA LEU A 64 16.77 -8.02 10.88
C LEU A 64 16.17 -8.53 12.21
N MET A 65 15.37 -9.60 12.15
CA MET A 65 14.84 -10.29 13.31
C MET A 65 15.92 -10.93 14.17
N GLN A 66 17.19 -11.02 13.74
CA GLN A 66 18.27 -11.47 14.65
C GLN A 66 18.62 -10.40 15.69
N VAL A 67 18.27 -9.14 15.44
CA VAL A 67 18.51 -8.03 16.35
C VAL A 67 17.31 -7.89 17.32
N PRO A 68 17.49 -8.12 18.64
CA PRO A 68 16.36 -8.20 19.58
C PRO A 68 15.46 -6.97 19.59
N ILE A 69 16.04 -5.76 19.53
CA ILE A 69 15.27 -4.51 19.55
C ILE A 69 14.37 -4.34 18.32
N LEU A 70 14.70 -4.97 17.19
CA LEU A 70 13.92 -4.87 15.95
C LEU A 70 12.71 -5.82 15.92
N ARG A 71 12.62 -6.78 16.84
CA ARG A 71 11.49 -7.72 16.95
C ARG A 71 10.23 -7.09 17.54
N TRP A 72 10.40 -5.95 18.20
CA TRP A 72 9.34 -5.29 18.93
C TRP A 72 8.34 -4.60 17.99
N GLY A 73 7.05 -4.74 18.30
CA GLY A 73 5.94 -3.98 17.73
C GLY A 73 4.91 -3.69 18.81
N TRP A 74 4.30 -2.50 18.80
CA TRP A 74 3.45 -2.04 19.92
C TRP A 74 2.20 -2.91 20.14
N TRP A 75 1.71 -3.62 19.12
CA TRP A 75 0.58 -4.55 19.25
C TRP A 75 0.85 -5.66 20.27
N GLN A 76 2.10 -6.14 20.35
CA GLN A 76 2.52 -7.13 21.34
C GLN A 76 2.45 -6.59 22.77
N ALA A 77 2.69 -5.28 22.97
CA ALA A 77 2.64 -4.67 24.29
C ALA A 77 1.24 -4.73 24.93
N ILE A 78 0.18 -4.86 24.12
CA ILE A 78 -1.22 -4.93 24.56
C ILE A 78 -1.86 -6.31 24.38
N GLY A 79 -1.05 -7.38 24.28
CA GLY A 79 -1.54 -8.78 24.21
C GLY A 79 -1.92 -9.27 22.81
N GLY A 80 -1.49 -8.53 21.79
CA GLY A 80 -1.61 -8.92 20.39
C GLY A 80 -0.48 -9.84 19.93
N SER A 81 -0.75 -10.66 18.90
CA SER A 81 0.28 -11.40 18.18
C SER A 81 0.37 -10.93 16.72
N GLY A 82 1.59 -10.88 16.18
CA GLY A 82 1.84 -10.42 14.81
C GLY A 82 1.57 -8.92 14.64
N ASN A 83 0.46 -8.58 13.98
CA ASN A 83 0.04 -7.20 13.71
C ASN A 83 -1.49 -7.04 13.86
N VAL A 84 -1.98 -5.80 13.95
CA VAL A 84 -3.40 -5.56 14.19
C VAL A 84 -4.30 -6.03 13.03
N VAL A 85 -3.78 -6.00 11.80
CA VAL A 85 -4.51 -6.38 10.58
C VAL A 85 -4.75 -7.89 10.51
N VAL A 86 -3.93 -8.71 11.18
CA VAL A 86 -4.23 -10.14 11.32
C VAL A 86 -5.24 -10.45 12.42
N GLY A 87 -5.62 -9.46 13.24
CA GLY A 87 -6.63 -9.59 14.29
C GLY A 87 -6.31 -10.63 15.38
N GLN A 88 -5.09 -11.17 15.41
CA GLN A 88 -4.68 -12.22 16.35
C GLN A 88 -4.36 -11.62 17.71
N SER A 89 -4.90 -12.24 18.77
CA SER A 89 -4.65 -11.87 20.16
C SER A 89 -4.61 -13.11 21.05
N GLU A 90 -4.04 -12.97 22.24
CA GLU A 90 -4.02 -14.02 23.26
C GLU A 90 -5.35 -14.14 24.01
N TYR A 91 -6.30 -13.25 23.75
CA TYR A 91 -7.54 -13.16 24.51
C TYR A 91 -8.56 -14.23 24.08
N PRO A 92 -9.15 -14.97 25.04
CA PRO A 92 -10.17 -15.97 24.75
C PRO A 92 -11.51 -15.31 24.44
N GLY A 93 -12.36 -16.02 23.69
CA GLY A 93 -13.76 -15.62 23.45
C GLY A 93 -14.13 -15.56 21.97
N ILE A 94 -15.42 -15.71 21.70
CA ILE A 94 -15.95 -15.78 20.32
C ILE A 94 -15.73 -14.47 19.55
N GLY A 95 -15.82 -13.31 20.23
CA GLY A 95 -15.60 -12.00 19.59
C GLY A 95 -14.20 -11.85 19.02
N TRP A 96 -13.17 -12.29 19.75
CA TRP A 96 -11.78 -12.26 19.29
C TRP A 96 -11.53 -13.20 18.11
N ARG A 97 -12.14 -14.40 18.13
CA ARG A 97 -12.07 -15.35 16.99
C ARG A 97 -12.73 -14.79 15.74
N ILE A 98 -13.90 -14.16 15.89
CA ILE A 98 -14.59 -13.49 14.78
C ILE A 98 -13.71 -12.37 14.23
N ALA A 99 -13.14 -11.51 15.08
CA ALA A 99 -12.26 -10.43 14.64
C ALA A 99 -11.01 -10.93 13.90
N ALA A 100 -10.36 -11.98 14.43
CA ALA A 100 -9.18 -12.60 13.83
C ALA A 100 -9.44 -13.17 12.42
N PHE A 101 -10.68 -13.54 12.10
CA PHE A 101 -11.06 -13.98 10.75
C PHE A 101 -11.60 -12.83 9.88
N ALA A 102 -12.54 -12.05 10.41
CA ALA A 102 -13.26 -11.03 9.67
C ALA A 102 -12.37 -9.88 9.19
N ILE A 103 -11.38 -9.47 10.01
CA ILE A 103 -10.48 -8.35 9.64
C ILE A 103 -9.58 -8.75 8.46
N PRO A 104 -8.82 -9.87 8.50
CA PRO A 104 -8.06 -10.32 7.34
C PRO A 104 -8.90 -10.50 6.08
N LEU A 105 -10.09 -11.09 6.21
CA LEU A 105 -11.01 -11.27 5.08
C LEU A 105 -11.43 -9.93 4.50
N ALA A 106 -11.82 -8.96 5.33
CA ALA A 106 -12.18 -7.62 4.88
C ALA A 106 -11.00 -6.92 4.19
N VAL A 107 -9.76 -7.08 4.69
CA VAL A 107 -8.57 -6.56 4.03
C VAL A 107 -8.37 -7.21 2.66
N VAL A 108 -8.45 -8.53 2.55
CA VAL A 108 -8.35 -9.25 1.26
C VAL A 108 -9.36 -8.70 0.24
N LEU A 109 -10.61 -8.48 0.65
CA LEU A 109 -11.66 -7.94 -0.21
C LEU A 109 -11.43 -6.48 -0.62
N LEU A 110 -10.71 -5.71 0.19
CA LEU A 110 -10.43 -4.28 -0.05
C LEU A 110 -9.02 -4.03 -0.60
N LEU A 111 -8.24 -5.08 -0.87
CA LEU A 111 -6.82 -4.96 -1.25
C LEU A 111 -6.57 -3.97 -2.39
N PRO A 112 -7.28 -4.00 -3.53
CA PRO A 112 -7.05 -3.04 -4.60
C PRO A 112 -7.26 -1.58 -4.19
N ALA A 113 -8.26 -1.30 -3.33
CA ALA A 113 -8.50 0.05 -2.85
C ALA A 113 -7.41 0.51 -1.86
N LEU A 114 -7.02 -0.36 -0.93
CA LEU A 114 -5.98 -0.07 0.06
C LEU A 114 -4.62 0.13 -0.62
N ALA A 115 -4.25 -0.77 -1.55
CA ALA A 115 -3.03 -0.65 -2.34
C ALA A 115 -3.05 0.65 -3.15
N LEU A 116 -4.17 1.01 -3.79
CA LEU A 116 -4.26 2.27 -4.54
C LEU A 116 -4.06 3.50 -3.66
N PHE A 117 -4.64 3.51 -2.45
CA PHE A 117 -4.47 4.61 -1.50
C PHE A 117 -3.00 4.79 -1.10
N GLU A 118 -2.31 3.69 -0.78
CA GLU A 118 -0.90 3.70 -0.42
C GLU A 118 -0.03 4.13 -1.61
N GLU A 119 -0.22 3.52 -2.79
CA GLU A 119 0.57 3.85 -3.97
C GLU A 119 0.33 5.28 -4.43
N ASN A 120 -0.89 5.82 -4.32
CA ASN A 120 -1.12 7.23 -4.61
C ASN A 120 -0.34 8.16 -3.66
N SER A 121 -0.21 7.78 -2.39
CA SER A 121 0.50 8.56 -1.37
C SER A 121 2.02 8.49 -1.53
N TYR A 122 2.55 7.33 -1.92
CA TYR A 122 4.00 7.07 -1.97
C TYR A 122 4.61 7.05 -3.38
N ARG A 123 3.82 7.04 -4.47
CA ARG A 123 4.36 7.00 -5.85
C ARG A 123 4.17 8.28 -6.62
N ARG A 124 3.00 8.91 -6.50
CA ARG A 124 2.70 10.08 -7.32
C ARG A 124 3.76 11.17 -7.14
N GLY A 125 4.28 11.68 -8.26
CA GLY A 125 5.32 12.71 -8.30
C GLY A 125 6.74 12.20 -8.07
N SER A 126 6.96 10.89 -7.88
CA SER A 126 8.32 10.37 -7.65
C SER A 126 9.22 10.49 -8.87
N GLU A 127 8.66 10.65 -10.08
CA GLU A 127 9.42 10.84 -11.30
C GLU A 127 10.24 12.15 -11.30
N SER A 128 9.82 13.16 -10.55
CA SER A 128 10.54 14.43 -10.39
C SER A 128 11.47 14.45 -9.16
N GLU A 129 11.50 13.36 -8.38
CA GLU A 129 12.35 13.26 -7.20
C GLU A 129 13.76 12.77 -7.54
N THR A 130 14.73 13.23 -6.75
CA THR A 130 16.08 12.66 -6.69
C THR A 130 16.06 11.24 -6.10
N TRP A 131 17.15 10.50 -6.29
CA TRP A 131 17.27 9.16 -5.70
C TRP A 131 17.17 9.16 -4.16
N ALA A 132 17.76 10.16 -3.50
CA ALA A 132 17.71 10.27 -2.04
C ALA A 132 16.29 10.51 -1.52
N GLU A 133 15.51 11.36 -2.20
CA GLU A 133 14.11 11.61 -1.86
C GLU A 133 13.25 10.35 -2.04
N ARG A 134 13.44 9.64 -3.15
CA ARG A 134 12.75 8.36 -3.40
C ARG A 134 13.04 7.33 -2.32
N LEU A 135 14.31 7.19 -1.94
CA LEU A 135 14.74 6.26 -0.89
C LEU A 135 14.12 6.63 0.46
N ARG A 136 14.18 7.92 0.85
CA ARG A 136 13.54 8.41 2.08
C ARG A 136 12.05 8.10 2.09
N ARG A 137 11.37 8.31 0.97
CA ARG A 137 9.95 8.02 0.81
C ARG A 137 9.65 6.52 0.98
N GLN A 138 10.54 5.62 0.53
CA GLN A 138 10.38 4.17 0.71
C GLN A 138 10.68 3.69 2.13
N LEU A 139 11.62 4.35 2.78
CA LEU A 139 11.84 4.14 4.20
C LEU A 139 10.60 4.53 5.00
N MET A 140 10.00 5.70 4.71
CA MET A 140 8.76 6.12 5.35
C MET A 140 7.59 5.18 5.06
N PHE A 141 7.44 4.68 3.83
CA PHE A 141 6.45 3.66 3.49
C PHE A 141 6.56 2.43 4.41
N GLY A 142 7.77 1.87 4.55
CA GLY A 142 8.01 0.74 5.43
C GLY A 142 7.75 1.05 6.90
N LEU A 143 8.27 2.18 7.40
CA LEU A 143 8.12 2.58 8.81
C LEU A 143 6.68 2.97 9.19
N MET A 144 5.85 3.43 8.25
CA MET A 144 4.45 3.74 8.52
C MET A 144 3.67 2.50 8.98
N HIS A 145 4.10 1.30 8.59
CA HIS A 145 3.50 0.05 9.01
C HIS A 145 3.70 -0.25 10.51
N LEU A 146 4.64 0.42 11.17
CA LEU A 146 4.72 0.40 12.63
C LEU A 146 3.40 0.86 13.27
N ALA A 147 2.65 1.77 12.62
CA ALA A 147 1.34 2.21 13.09
C ALA A 147 0.29 1.07 13.10
N ALA A 148 0.49 0.01 12.32
CA ALA A 148 -0.34 -1.21 12.35
C ALA A 148 0.18 -2.26 13.35
N GLY A 149 1.16 -1.91 14.17
CA GLY A 149 1.75 -2.81 15.16
C GLY A 149 2.74 -3.82 14.58
N ILE A 150 3.13 -3.64 13.31
CA ILE A 150 4.15 -4.47 12.67
C ILE A 150 5.50 -4.26 13.38
N PRO A 151 6.29 -5.32 13.62
CA PRO A 151 7.66 -5.20 14.15
C PRO A 151 8.58 -4.31 13.30
N ILE A 152 9.52 -3.63 13.95
CA ILE A 152 10.49 -2.74 13.27
C ILE A 152 11.28 -3.44 12.17
N ALA A 153 11.71 -4.68 12.41
CA ALA A 153 12.39 -5.49 11.41
C ALA A 153 11.56 -5.65 10.12
N ILE A 154 10.26 -5.93 10.24
CA ILE A 154 9.37 -6.07 9.08
C ILE A 154 9.12 -4.71 8.44
N GLY A 155 8.89 -3.65 9.23
CA GLY A 155 8.74 -2.29 8.69
C GLY A 155 9.93 -1.86 7.83
N LEU A 156 11.16 -2.13 8.27
CA LEU A 156 12.38 -1.88 7.49
C LEU A 156 12.48 -2.80 6.27
N ALA A 157 12.11 -4.07 6.39
CA ALA A 157 12.11 -4.99 5.25
C ALA A 157 11.10 -4.56 4.16
N LEU A 158 9.95 -4.00 4.54
CA LEU A 158 8.94 -3.47 3.60
C LEU A 158 9.44 -2.31 2.74
N THR A 159 10.53 -1.62 3.13
CA THR A 159 11.21 -0.65 2.27
C THR A 159 11.65 -1.30 0.94
N VAL A 160 12.01 -2.58 0.95
CA VAL A 160 12.40 -3.32 -0.26
C VAL A 160 11.21 -3.48 -1.21
N ALA A 161 10.04 -3.89 -0.70
CA ALA A 161 8.82 -3.94 -1.51
C ALA A 161 8.44 -2.55 -2.04
N GLY A 162 8.56 -1.51 -1.20
CA GLY A 162 8.35 -0.12 -1.61
C GLY A 162 9.27 0.30 -2.76
N LEU A 163 10.54 -0.09 -2.75
CA LEU A 163 11.46 0.17 -3.87
C LEU A 163 11.04 -0.56 -5.15
N MET A 164 10.52 -1.77 -5.06
CA MET A 164 10.01 -2.50 -6.23
C MET A 164 8.73 -1.87 -6.82
N PHE A 165 7.81 -1.44 -5.97
CA PHE A 165 6.62 -0.72 -6.43
C PHE A 165 6.99 0.65 -7.01
N MET A 166 8.02 1.32 -6.46
CA MET A 166 8.59 2.53 -7.06
C MET A 166 9.12 2.27 -8.47
N TRP A 167 9.88 1.20 -8.63
CA TRP A 167 10.41 0.80 -9.93
C TRP A 167 9.28 0.51 -10.93
N ALA A 168 8.23 -0.20 -10.52
CA ALA A 168 7.08 -0.48 -11.37
C ALA A 168 6.35 0.81 -11.79
N TYR A 169 6.15 1.75 -10.87
CA TYR A 169 5.60 3.07 -11.15
C TYR A 169 6.45 3.84 -12.17
N LEU A 170 7.74 4.00 -11.92
CA LEU A 170 8.64 4.77 -12.79
C LEU A 170 8.78 4.13 -14.17
N ARG A 171 8.84 2.79 -14.22
CA ARG A 171 8.90 2.05 -15.49
C ARG A 171 7.66 2.33 -16.33
N GLU A 172 6.47 2.26 -15.74
CA GLU A 172 5.22 2.49 -16.48
C GLU A 172 5.07 3.96 -16.86
N PHE A 173 5.41 4.90 -15.98
CA PHE A 173 5.40 6.33 -16.28
C PHE A 173 6.32 6.66 -17.47
N ASN A 174 7.55 6.14 -17.47
CA ASN A 174 8.51 6.35 -18.55
C ASN A 174 8.06 5.69 -19.86
N ARG A 175 7.38 4.53 -19.80
CA ARG A 175 6.83 3.85 -20.98
C ARG A 175 5.74 4.69 -21.67
N LEU A 176 4.98 5.47 -20.91
CA LEU A 176 3.92 6.32 -21.45
C LEU A 176 4.44 7.59 -22.13
N GLY A 177 5.73 7.94 -21.96
CA GLY A 177 6.35 9.07 -22.65
C GLY A 177 5.68 10.41 -22.35
N ALA A 178 5.25 10.62 -21.10
CA ALA A 178 4.55 11.84 -20.72
C ALA A 178 5.39 13.09 -21.04
N PRO A 179 4.81 14.11 -21.69
CA PRO A 179 5.55 15.31 -22.06
C PRO A 179 6.02 16.08 -20.83
N GLU A 180 7.23 16.64 -20.92
CA GLU A 180 7.69 17.64 -19.96
C GLU A 180 6.95 18.97 -20.22
N PRO A 181 6.51 19.69 -19.18
CA PRO A 181 5.90 21.00 -19.35
C PRO A 181 6.84 21.94 -20.10
N PRO A 182 6.35 22.75 -21.05
CA PRO A 182 7.19 23.70 -21.77
C PRO A 182 7.88 24.65 -20.78
N SER A 183 9.17 24.91 -20.99
CA SER A 183 9.91 25.86 -20.16
C SER A 183 9.37 27.29 -20.35
N LEU A 184 9.24 28.06 -19.25
CA LEU A 184 8.80 29.47 -19.25
C LEU A 184 9.58 30.39 -20.21
N VAL A 185 10.77 29.98 -20.65
CA VAL A 185 11.64 30.70 -21.60
C VAL A 185 10.97 30.99 -22.95
N LEU A 186 9.89 30.28 -23.31
CA LEU A 186 9.20 30.44 -24.61
C LEU A 186 8.07 31.50 -24.63
N ALA A 187 7.70 32.09 -23.50
CA ALA A 187 6.46 32.89 -23.36
C ALA A 187 6.64 34.42 -23.57
N HIS A 188 7.58 34.87 -24.42
CA HIS A 188 7.92 36.31 -24.52
C HIS A 188 6.99 37.18 -25.41
N THR A 189 5.88 36.64 -25.97
CA THR A 189 4.88 37.43 -26.72
C THR A 189 3.46 37.13 -26.23
N ALA A 190 2.51 38.05 -26.37
CA ALA A 190 1.11 37.81 -25.92
C ALA A 190 0.42 36.65 -26.68
N ALA A 191 0.67 36.51 -27.99
CA ALA A 191 0.25 35.35 -28.77
C ALA A 191 0.99 34.07 -28.32
N GLY A 192 2.28 34.18 -28.01
CA GLY A 192 3.07 33.11 -27.40
C GLY A 192 2.58 32.72 -26.00
N ALA A 193 2.04 33.66 -25.22
CA ALA A 193 1.53 33.43 -23.87
C ALA A 193 0.24 32.61 -23.89
N GLN A 194 -0.70 32.90 -24.81
CA GLN A 194 -1.91 32.11 -24.94
C GLN A 194 -1.63 30.69 -25.43
N GLY A 195 -0.76 30.53 -26.45
CA GLY A 195 -0.32 29.21 -26.92
C GLY A 195 0.50 28.44 -25.88
N TYR A 196 1.28 29.14 -25.06
CA TYR A 196 1.99 28.57 -23.92
C TYR A 196 1.01 28.04 -22.86
N LEU A 197 -0.02 28.80 -22.51
CA LEU A 197 -1.01 28.37 -21.50
C LEU A 197 -1.80 27.14 -21.94
N THR A 198 -2.17 27.03 -23.22
CA THR A 198 -2.88 25.85 -23.72
C THR A 198 -1.96 24.62 -23.74
N SER A 199 -0.74 24.77 -24.26
CA SER A 199 0.24 23.67 -24.29
C SER A 199 0.70 23.24 -22.90
N ASP A 200 0.84 24.17 -21.94
CA ASP A 200 1.15 23.85 -20.54
C ASP A 200 0.00 23.09 -19.87
N ARG A 201 -1.26 23.47 -20.10
CA ARG A 201 -2.42 22.71 -19.60
C ARG A 201 -2.48 21.31 -20.18
N GLU A 202 -2.35 21.18 -21.50
CA GLU A 202 -2.35 19.88 -22.18
C GLU A 202 -1.22 18.97 -21.69
N ALA A 203 0.00 19.52 -21.53
CA ALA A 203 1.13 18.78 -20.98
C ALA A 203 0.90 18.32 -19.53
N ARG A 204 0.32 19.19 -18.68
CA ARG A 204 -0.03 18.84 -17.30
C ARG A 204 -1.10 17.77 -17.22
N ASP A 205 -2.13 17.85 -18.07
CA ASP A 205 -3.22 16.87 -18.10
C ASP A 205 -2.72 15.52 -18.60
N ALA A 206 -1.91 15.51 -19.67
CA ALA A 206 -1.25 14.29 -20.16
C ALA A 206 -0.34 13.67 -19.10
N ARG A 207 0.42 14.50 -18.36
CA ARG A 207 1.27 14.02 -17.27
C ARG A 207 0.46 13.44 -16.12
N ARG A 208 -0.63 14.09 -15.70
CA ARG A 208 -1.53 13.57 -14.66
C ARG A 208 -2.14 12.23 -15.07
N GLN A 209 -2.58 12.11 -16.31
CA GLN A 209 -3.09 10.85 -16.84
C GLN A 209 -2.01 9.75 -16.81
N ALA A 210 -0.77 10.07 -17.18
CA ALA A 210 0.33 9.11 -17.10
C ALA A 210 0.65 8.70 -15.66
N GLN A 211 0.60 9.63 -14.70
CA GLN A 211 0.73 9.32 -13.27
C GLN A 211 -0.40 8.40 -12.80
N ASP A 212 -1.65 8.65 -13.19
CA ASP A 212 -2.79 7.82 -12.79
C ASP A 212 -2.65 6.38 -13.29
N VAL A 213 -2.24 6.20 -14.54
CA VAL A 213 -1.97 4.87 -15.12
C VAL A 213 -0.80 4.18 -14.41
N ALA A 214 0.29 4.91 -14.15
CA ALA A 214 1.46 4.38 -13.46
C ALA A 214 1.17 4.01 -12.00
N VAL A 215 0.38 4.82 -11.28
CA VAL A 215 -0.08 4.51 -9.92
C VAL A 215 -0.96 3.27 -9.92
N ASN A 216 -1.92 3.15 -10.85
CA ASN A 216 -2.75 1.96 -10.98
C ASN A 216 -1.92 0.69 -11.28
N HIS A 217 -0.87 0.83 -12.09
CA HIS A 217 0.05 -0.28 -12.39
C HIS A 217 0.83 -0.73 -11.15
N ALA A 218 1.37 0.21 -10.36
CA ALA A 218 2.03 -0.10 -9.10
C ALA A 218 1.05 -0.70 -8.08
N ALA A 219 -0.17 -0.16 -7.99
CA ALA A 219 -1.22 -0.66 -7.11
C ALA A 219 -1.65 -2.08 -7.48
N ALA A 220 -1.67 -2.42 -8.77
CA ALA A 220 -1.93 -3.77 -9.23
C ALA A 220 -0.84 -4.75 -8.80
N LEU A 221 0.44 -4.39 -8.95
CA LEU A 221 1.57 -5.21 -8.46
C LEU A 221 1.52 -5.37 -6.94
N HIS A 222 1.25 -4.29 -6.21
CA HIS A 222 1.10 -4.30 -4.75
C HIS A 222 -0.10 -5.18 -4.32
N THR A 223 -1.21 -5.12 -5.04
CA THR A 223 -2.37 -5.99 -4.81
C THR A 223 -1.98 -7.46 -4.94
N VAL A 224 -1.25 -7.83 -6.01
CA VAL A 224 -0.77 -9.21 -6.20
C VAL A 224 0.18 -9.63 -5.07
N TYR A 225 1.11 -8.76 -4.68
CA TYR A 225 2.01 -8.99 -3.55
C TYR A 225 1.25 -9.27 -2.24
N ASN A 226 0.27 -8.43 -1.89
CA ASN A 226 -0.53 -8.62 -0.68
C ASN A 226 -1.43 -9.86 -0.75
N ALA A 227 -1.99 -10.16 -1.93
CA ALA A 227 -2.81 -11.34 -2.15
C ALA A 227 -2.02 -12.64 -1.90
N LEU A 228 -0.75 -12.69 -2.33
CA LEU A 228 0.14 -13.84 -2.07
C LEU A 228 0.37 -14.09 -0.57
N LEU A 229 0.34 -13.04 0.25
CA LEU A 229 0.55 -13.15 1.69
C LEU A 229 -0.77 -13.48 2.43
N LEU A 230 -1.84 -12.74 2.11
CA LEU A 230 -3.06 -12.75 2.91
C LEU A 230 -4.06 -13.82 2.51
N ILE A 231 -4.15 -14.21 1.23
CA ILE A 231 -5.12 -15.25 0.82
C ILE A 231 -4.77 -16.60 1.45
N PRO A 232 -3.51 -17.09 1.40
CA PRO A 232 -3.15 -18.33 2.09
C PRO A 232 -3.38 -18.25 3.60
N PHE A 233 -3.09 -17.11 4.21
CA PHE A 233 -3.33 -16.88 5.64
C PHE A 233 -4.82 -16.98 5.99
N VAL A 234 -5.69 -16.30 5.26
CA VAL A 234 -7.16 -16.37 5.45
C VAL A 234 -7.68 -17.79 5.21
N ALA A 235 -7.16 -18.50 4.21
CA ALA A 235 -7.56 -19.88 3.94
C ALA A 235 -7.21 -20.83 5.10
N VAL A 236 -6.00 -20.70 5.68
CA VAL A 236 -5.60 -21.48 6.86
C VAL A 236 -6.48 -21.14 8.07
N LEU A 237 -6.80 -19.86 8.28
CA LEU A 237 -7.72 -19.46 9.35
C LEU A 237 -9.13 -20.03 9.14
N ALA A 238 -9.65 -20.03 7.92
CA ALA A 238 -10.97 -20.57 7.61
C ALA A 238 -11.08 -22.06 7.98
N VAL A 239 -10.03 -22.84 7.68
CA VAL A 239 -9.98 -24.28 8.04
C VAL A 239 -9.84 -24.48 9.55
N SER A 240 -9.15 -23.57 10.26
CA SER A 240 -8.89 -23.70 11.70
C SER A 240 -10.07 -23.29 12.58
N VAL A 241 -11.08 -22.61 12.01
CA VAL A 241 -12.29 -22.13 12.72
C VAL A 241 -13.46 -23.10 12.56
N LEU A 242 -13.41 -23.99 11.56
CA LEU A 242 -14.36 -25.09 11.33
C LEU A 242 -14.03 -26.30 12.22
#